data_AF-A0A1E9B6B6-F1
#
_entry.id   AF-A0A1E9B6B6-F1
#
_cell.length_a   1.000
_cell.length_b   1.000
_cell.length_c   1.000
_cell.angle_alpha   90.00
_cell.angle_beta   90.00
_cell.angle_gamma   90.00
#
_symmetry.space_group_name_H-M   'P 1'
#
loop_
_entity.id
_entity.type
_entity.pdbx_description
1 polymer ?
#
loop_
_entity_poly.entity_id
_entity_poly.type
_entity_poly.pdbx_seq_one_letter_code
_entity_poly.pdbx_strand_id
1 'polypeptide(L)'
;MYSLTMLAQKDITKFMGIPVDGFKKDMIQKLKAKGFEYDNEIDLLTGEFNGEKVNIFVATQSNKVWRIVVADAIERNEHDIKIRFNNLYDQFNDNPKYVPKLEDNDYISEDINLAYEMKVRNKRFEAGFMQMTNPKSPQNSPEKIQQELTQKISEICPAEEFIRKSEKEKEDITKEAAMNIVQEAAMRSVWFMISEKYGKFSLILFYDNEYNNAHGEDL
;
A
#
# COMPACT_ATOMS: atom_id res chain seq x y z
N MET A 1 2.76 36.70 7.88
CA MET A 1 1.46 36.01 7.96
C MET A 1 1.71 34.58 7.47
N TYR A 2 2.11 33.67 8.36
CA TYR A 2 2.29 32.26 7.99
C TYR A 2 0.89 31.67 7.85
N SER A 3 0.58 31.18 6.65
CA SER A 3 -0.74 30.62 6.33
C SER A 3 -1.04 29.46 7.27
N LEU A 4 -2.16 29.55 7.99
CA LEU A 4 -2.76 28.54 8.88
C LEU A 4 -3.27 27.29 8.14
N THR A 5 -2.70 26.95 6.98
CA THR A 5 -3.05 25.78 6.18
C THR A 5 -2.20 24.54 6.48
N MET A 6 -1.48 24.46 7.61
CA MET A 6 -1.03 23.18 8.18
C MET A 6 -2.19 22.41 8.84
N LEU A 7 -3.39 22.47 8.26
CA LEU A 7 -4.49 21.57 8.61
C LEU A 7 -4.11 20.19 8.06
N ALA A 8 -3.69 19.29 8.97
CA ALA A 8 -3.50 17.86 8.80
C ALA A 8 -3.12 17.43 7.37
N GLN A 9 -1.82 17.48 7.03
CA GLN A 9 -1.38 16.79 5.82
C GLN A 9 -1.66 15.30 6.05
N LYS A 10 -2.75 14.80 5.43
CA LYS A 10 -3.08 13.38 5.46
C LYS A 10 -1.87 12.62 4.99
N ASP A 11 -1.52 11.67 5.79
CA ASP A 11 -0.39 10.83 5.58
C ASP A 11 -0.75 9.90 4.41
N ILE A 12 -0.07 10.08 3.28
CA ILE A 12 -0.39 9.40 2.01
C ILE A 12 0.71 8.42 1.61
N THR A 13 0.35 7.45 0.77
CA THR A 13 1.28 6.46 0.22
C THR A 13 2.42 7.16 -0.51
N LYS A 14 3.63 6.62 -0.33
CA LYS A 14 4.85 7.08 -0.97
C LYS A 14 5.49 5.93 -1.74
N PHE A 15 5.76 6.18 -3.02
CA PHE A 15 6.58 5.30 -3.85
C PHE A 15 8.00 5.88 -3.94
N MET A 16 9.02 5.15 -3.49
CA MET A 16 10.42 5.63 -3.43
C MET A 16 10.61 6.98 -2.70
N GLY A 17 9.76 7.23 -1.70
CA GLY A 17 9.71 8.49 -0.95
C GLY A 17 8.94 9.62 -1.64
N ILE A 18 8.43 9.40 -2.85
CA ILE A 18 7.58 10.35 -3.58
C ILE A 18 6.13 10.10 -3.18
N PRO A 19 5.40 11.09 -2.65
CA PRO A 19 3.97 10.94 -2.37
C PRO A 19 3.19 10.65 -3.65
N VAL A 20 2.34 9.62 -3.62
CA VAL A 20 1.44 9.19 -4.70
C VAL A 20 0.24 10.14 -4.75
N ASP A 21 0.50 11.37 -5.21
CA ASP A 21 -0.46 12.46 -5.31
C ASP A 21 0.06 13.52 -6.31
N GLY A 22 -0.76 14.54 -6.57
CA GLY A 22 -0.46 15.63 -7.48
C GLY A 22 -0.73 15.25 -8.94
N PHE A 23 -0.23 16.06 -9.87
CA PHE A 23 -0.47 15.83 -11.30
C PHE A 23 0.50 14.81 -11.89
N LYS A 24 0.03 14.04 -12.89
CA LYS A 24 0.82 13.02 -13.57
C LYS A 24 2.16 13.54 -14.12
N LYS A 25 2.17 14.73 -14.72
CA LYS A 25 3.39 15.35 -15.25
C LYS A 25 4.46 15.53 -14.17
N ASP A 26 4.07 16.00 -12.99
CA ASP A 26 4.99 16.22 -11.87
C ASP A 26 5.50 14.89 -11.31
N MET A 27 4.62 13.89 -11.21
CA MET A 27 5.00 12.53 -10.82
C MET A 27 6.04 11.94 -11.77
N ILE A 28 5.83 12.05 -13.09
CA ILE A 28 6.77 11.59 -14.11
C ILE A 28 8.14 12.28 -13.93
N GLN A 29 8.19 13.60 -13.71
CA GLN A 29 9.47 14.29 -13.47
C GLN A 29 10.19 13.79 -12.21
N LYS A 30 9.44 13.54 -11.13
CA LYS A 30 10.01 12.99 -9.88
C LYS A 30 10.55 11.57 -10.09
N LEU A 31 9.86 10.74 -10.88
CA LEU A 31 10.33 9.39 -11.23
C LEU A 31 11.56 9.44 -12.15
N LYS A 32 11.62 10.35 -13.12
CA LYS A 32 12.84 10.57 -13.92
C LYS A 32 14.03 10.93 -13.05
N ALA A 33 13.84 11.76 -12.03
CA ALA A 33 14.88 12.09 -11.05
C ALA A 33 15.30 10.89 -10.17
N LYS A 34 14.52 9.80 -10.15
CA LYS A 34 14.88 8.51 -9.52
C LYS A 34 15.55 7.53 -10.49
N GLY A 35 15.78 7.91 -11.74
CA GLY A 35 16.47 7.09 -12.74
C GLY A 35 15.57 6.32 -13.70
N PHE A 36 14.26 6.56 -13.68
CA PHE A 36 13.36 5.97 -14.67
C PHE A 36 13.38 6.75 -15.99
N GLU A 37 13.32 6.02 -17.10
CA GLU A 37 13.18 6.59 -18.43
C GLU A 37 11.69 6.64 -18.79
N TYR A 38 11.21 7.76 -19.33
CA TYR A 38 9.81 7.93 -19.71
C TYR A 38 9.68 7.96 -21.23
N ASP A 39 8.89 7.04 -21.75
CA ASP A 39 8.44 7.02 -23.13
C ASP A 39 7.07 7.69 -23.23
N ASN A 40 7.02 8.81 -23.95
CA ASN A 40 5.81 9.60 -24.12
C ASN A 40 4.86 9.05 -25.19
N GLU A 41 5.33 8.19 -26.10
CA GLU A 41 4.49 7.63 -27.17
C GLU A 41 3.54 6.58 -26.61
N ILE A 42 4.03 5.77 -25.67
CA ILE A 42 3.27 4.69 -25.03
C ILE A 42 2.90 5.00 -23.56
N ASP A 43 3.22 6.21 -23.09
CA ASP A 43 2.90 6.70 -21.73
C ASP A 43 3.37 5.71 -20.63
N LEU A 44 4.64 5.30 -20.73
CA LEU A 44 5.24 4.26 -19.90
C LEU A 44 6.60 4.70 -19.37
N LEU A 45 6.89 4.38 -18.11
CA LEU A 45 8.25 4.48 -17.58
C LEU A 45 8.92 3.10 -17.54
N THR A 46 10.21 3.03 -17.83
CA THR A 46 11.02 1.82 -17.68
C THR A 46 12.22 2.08 -16.78
N GLY A 47 12.71 1.05 -16.10
CA GLY A 47 13.88 1.16 -15.24
C GLY A 47 14.05 -0.04 -14.33
N GLU A 48 14.76 0.16 -13.23
CA GLU A 48 14.99 -0.86 -12.22
C GLU A 48 14.32 -0.48 -10.90
N PHE A 49 13.62 -1.43 -10.30
CA PHE A 49 13.07 -1.31 -8.96
C PHE A 49 13.29 -2.62 -8.21
N ASN A 50 13.90 -2.52 -7.02
CA ASN A 50 14.12 -3.67 -6.14
C ASN A 50 14.90 -4.83 -6.83
N GLY A 51 15.90 -4.48 -7.64
CA GLY A 51 16.72 -5.43 -8.38
C GLY A 51 16.07 -6.03 -9.62
N GLU A 52 14.86 -5.59 -9.98
CA GLU A 52 14.12 -6.09 -11.15
C GLU A 52 13.94 -5.01 -12.21
N LYS A 53 13.99 -5.43 -13.48
CA LYS A 53 13.56 -4.57 -14.58
C LYS A 53 12.05 -4.45 -14.54
N VAL A 54 11.54 -3.22 -14.54
CA VAL A 54 10.12 -2.93 -14.38
C VAL A 54 9.62 -1.91 -15.40
N ASN A 55 8.32 -2.02 -15.66
CA ASN A 55 7.51 -1.02 -16.33
C ASN A 55 6.65 -0.33 -15.27
N ILE A 56 6.61 1.00 -15.28
CA ILE A 56 5.81 1.81 -14.35
C ILE A 56 4.74 2.58 -15.11
N PHE A 57 3.49 2.44 -14.63
CA PHE A 57 2.35 3.22 -15.09
C PHE A 57 1.89 4.16 -13.98
N VAL A 58 1.60 5.41 -14.36
CA VAL A 58 1.06 6.43 -13.46
C VAL A 58 -0.42 6.60 -13.77
N ALA A 59 -1.28 6.13 -12.86
CA ALA A 59 -2.72 6.20 -12.99
C ALA A 59 -3.29 7.42 -12.24
N THR A 60 -4.25 8.09 -12.87
CA THR A 60 -4.88 9.29 -12.34
C THR A 60 -6.39 9.14 -12.22
N GLN A 61 -6.96 9.78 -11.21
CA GLN A 61 -8.39 9.93 -10.98
C GLN A 61 -8.64 11.41 -10.70
N SER A 62 -9.62 12.01 -11.38
CA SER A 62 -9.91 13.46 -11.28
C SER A 62 -8.66 14.34 -11.42
N ASN A 63 -7.79 14.01 -12.39
CA ASN A 63 -6.49 14.64 -12.68
C ASN A 63 -5.40 14.53 -11.59
N LYS A 64 -5.65 13.81 -10.50
CA LYS A 64 -4.65 13.52 -9.47
C LYS A 64 -4.13 12.10 -9.60
N VAL A 65 -2.84 11.91 -9.36
CA VAL A 65 -2.26 10.57 -9.26
C VAL A 65 -2.84 9.89 -8.02
N TRP A 66 -3.39 8.70 -8.22
CA TRP A 66 -3.90 7.87 -7.12
C TRP A 66 -3.19 6.51 -7.05
N ARG A 67 -2.55 6.06 -8.14
CA ARG A 67 -1.88 4.76 -8.19
C ARG A 67 -0.60 4.81 -9.01
N ILE A 68 0.45 4.22 -8.46
CA ILE A 68 1.64 3.81 -9.21
C ILE A 68 1.58 2.30 -9.39
N VAL A 69 1.55 1.85 -10.63
CA VAL A 69 1.66 0.43 -10.98
C VAL A 69 3.11 0.14 -11.32
N VAL A 70 3.69 -0.91 -10.74
CA VAL A 70 5.03 -1.40 -11.04
C VAL A 70 4.90 -2.85 -11.49
N ALA A 71 5.08 -3.11 -12.77
CA ALA A 71 4.98 -4.44 -13.35
C ALA A 71 6.37 -4.96 -13.73
N ASP A 72 6.65 -6.24 -13.48
CA ASP A 72 7.86 -6.87 -13.99
C ASP A 72 7.92 -6.74 -15.52
N ALA A 73 9.06 -6.32 -16.05
CA ALA A 73 9.28 -6.25 -17.50
C ALA A 73 9.63 -7.61 -18.11
N ILE A 74 10.00 -8.59 -17.27
CA ILE A 74 10.44 -9.92 -17.68
C ILE A 74 9.48 -10.95 -17.08
N GLU A 75 8.86 -11.75 -17.96
CA GLU A 75 8.02 -12.85 -17.53
C GLU A 75 8.86 -14.08 -17.15
N ARG A 76 8.35 -14.87 -16.21
CA ARG A 76 9.00 -16.02 -15.61
C ARG A 76 8.19 -17.30 -15.80
N ASN A 77 8.83 -18.43 -15.54
CA ASN A 77 8.12 -19.71 -15.38
C ASN A 77 7.44 -19.76 -13.99
N GLU A 78 6.64 -20.81 -13.78
CA GLU A 78 5.88 -20.98 -12.55
C GLU A 78 6.75 -21.12 -11.28
N HIS A 79 7.89 -21.79 -11.36
CA HIS A 79 8.76 -21.98 -10.21
C HIS A 79 9.39 -20.64 -9.77
N ASP A 80 9.96 -19.90 -10.72
CA ASP A 80 10.67 -18.66 -10.43
C ASP A 80 9.72 -17.56 -9.94
N ILE A 81 8.47 -17.51 -10.42
CA ILE A 81 7.51 -16.51 -9.94
C ILE A 81 7.08 -16.76 -8.48
N LYS A 82 6.98 -18.03 -8.04
CA LYS A 82 6.68 -18.35 -6.64
C LYS A 82 7.77 -17.82 -5.71
N ILE A 83 9.04 -18.10 -6.06
CA ILE A 83 10.19 -17.60 -5.32
C ILE A 83 10.17 -16.07 -5.29
N ARG A 84 9.96 -15.42 -6.43
CA ARG A 84 9.94 -13.96 -6.52
C ARG A 84 8.81 -13.34 -5.69
N PHE A 85 7.63 -13.96 -5.67
CA PHE A 85 6.48 -13.54 -4.87
C PHE A 85 6.80 -13.64 -3.38
N ASN A 86 7.25 -14.81 -2.91
CA ASN A 86 7.54 -15.02 -1.48
C ASN A 86 8.70 -14.13 -1.01
N ASN A 87 9.75 -13.95 -1.82
CA ASN A 87 10.83 -13.03 -1.51
C ASN A 87 10.33 -11.58 -1.37
N LEU A 88 9.36 -11.16 -2.20
CA LEU A 88 8.77 -9.83 -2.08
C LEU A 88 7.93 -9.71 -0.81
N TYR A 89 7.15 -10.75 -0.52
CA TYR A 89 6.33 -10.85 0.67
C TYR A 89 7.20 -10.67 1.92
N ASP A 90 8.30 -11.44 2.01
CA ASP A 90 9.25 -11.36 3.12
C ASP A 90 9.89 -9.96 3.22
N GLN A 91 10.27 -9.35 2.09
CA GLN A 91 10.80 -7.99 2.07
C GLN A 91 9.83 -6.93 2.58
N PHE A 92 8.53 -7.06 2.31
CA PHE A 92 7.53 -6.16 2.89
C PHE A 92 7.29 -6.46 4.37
N ASN A 93 7.20 -7.74 4.73
CA ASN A 93 6.96 -8.19 6.10
C ASN A 93 8.10 -7.78 7.06
N ASP A 94 9.35 -7.83 6.58
CA ASP A 94 10.53 -7.45 7.36
C ASP A 94 10.79 -5.93 7.38
N ASN A 95 10.04 -5.16 6.59
CA ASN A 95 10.23 -3.72 6.47
C ASN A 95 9.32 -2.96 7.44
N PRO A 96 9.87 -2.20 8.41
CA PRO A 96 9.07 -1.48 9.42
C PRO A 96 8.21 -0.34 8.85
N LYS A 97 8.30 -0.09 7.54
CA LYS A 97 7.41 0.81 6.81
C LYS A 97 6.06 0.21 6.49
N TYR A 98 5.88 -1.10 6.66
CA TYR A 98 4.69 -1.78 6.22
C TYR A 98 4.14 -2.66 7.33
N VAL A 99 2.82 -2.78 7.35
CA VAL A 99 2.12 -3.78 8.16
C VAL A 99 1.26 -4.62 7.22
N PRO A 100 1.24 -5.95 7.39
CA PRO A 100 0.41 -6.83 6.55
C PRO A 100 -1.07 -6.52 6.79
N LYS A 101 -1.87 -6.56 5.73
CA LYS A 101 -3.33 -6.61 5.83
C LYS A 101 -3.74 -7.99 6.36
N LEU A 102 -4.60 -8.00 7.38
CA LEU A 102 -4.90 -9.22 8.16
C LEU A 102 -5.54 -10.35 7.34
N GLU A 103 -6.19 -10.04 6.21
CA GLU A 103 -6.96 -11.02 5.42
C GLU A 103 -6.40 -11.28 4.01
N ASP A 104 -5.41 -10.49 3.55
CA ASP A 104 -5.01 -10.44 2.13
C ASP A 104 -3.55 -10.85 1.92
N ASN A 105 -3.14 -12.06 2.34
CA ASN A 105 -1.74 -12.45 2.24
C ASN A 105 -1.57 -13.97 2.01
N ASP A 106 -1.39 -14.35 0.75
CA ASP A 106 -1.04 -15.73 0.38
C ASP A 106 0.48 -15.92 0.43
N TYR A 107 1.00 -16.75 1.33
CA TYR A 107 2.35 -17.32 1.15
C TYR A 107 2.25 -18.50 0.19
N ILE A 108 3.00 -18.49 -0.92
CA ILE A 108 2.82 -19.49 -1.97
C ILE A 108 3.71 -20.70 -1.69
N SER A 109 3.09 -21.81 -1.32
CA SER A 109 3.78 -23.08 -1.15
C SER A 109 4.29 -23.64 -2.48
N GLU A 110 5.39 -24.39 -2.46
CA GLU A 110 6.04 -24.94 -3.67
C GLU A 110 5.14 -25.93 -4.42
N ASP A 111 4.31 -26.68 -3.70
CA ASP A 111 3.41 -27.74 -4.18
C ASP A 111 2.17 -27.23 -4.94
N ILE A 112 1.84 -25.95 -4.79
CA ILE A 112 0.69 -25.34 -5.49
C ILE A 112 0.95 -25.32 -7.00
N ASN A 113 0.03 -25.80 -7.82
CA ASN A 113 0.06 -25.57 -9.27
C ASN A 113 -0.58 -24.21 -9.59
N LEU A 114 0.23 -23.17 -9.77
CA LEU A 114 -0.28 -21.80 -9.97
C LEU A 114 -1.12 -21.69 -11.23
N ALA A 115 -0.67 -22.27 -12.35
CA ALA A 115 -1.39 -22.23 -13.60
C ALA A 115 -2.82 -22.79 -13.45
N TYR A 116 -2.95 -23.92 -12.76
CA TYR A 116 -4.24 -24.57 -12.51
C TYR A 116 -5.12 -23.74 -11.57
N GLU A 117 -4.60 -23.31 -10.41
CA GLU A 117 -5.38 -22.52 -9.45
C GLU A 117 -5.87 -21.20 -10.06
N MET A 118 -5.04 -20.52 -10.85
CA MET A 118 -5.42 -19.26 -11.49
C MET A 118 -6.41 -19.45 -12.65
N LYS A 119 -6.16 -20.40 -13.57
CA LYS A 119 -7.03 -20.57 -14.76
C LYS A 119 -8.32 -21.35 -14.50
N VAL A 120 -8.27 -22.37 -13.65
CA VAL A 120 -9.40 -23.30 -13.47
C VAL A 120 -10.25 -22.88 -12.29
N ARG A 121 -9.61 -22.45 -11.19
CA ARG A 121 -10.32 -22.04 -9.96
C ARG A 121 -10.50 -20.53 -9.85
N ASN A 122 -9.95 -19.76 -10.79
CA ASN A 122 -9.96 -18.30 -10.75
C ASN A 122 -9.39 -17.73 -9.44
N LYS A 123 -8.45 -18.47 -8.80
CA LYS A 123 -7.78 -17.99 -7.59
C LYS A 123 -6.82 -16.86 -7.97
N ARG A 124 -6.93 -15.73 -7.27
CA ARG A 124 -5.94 -14.65 -7.31
C ARG A 124 -4.91 -14.89 -6.21
N PHE A 125 -3.64 -14.88 -6.58
CA PHE A 125 -2.54 -14.87 -5.61
C PHE A 125 -2.09 -13.44 -5.41
N GLU A 126 -2.30 -12.92 -4.21
CA GLU A 126 -1.96 -11.55 -3.85
C GLU A 126 -1.52 -11.41 -2.40
N ALA A 127 -0.81 -10.33 -2.14
CA ALA A 127 -0.38 -9.92 -0.82
C ALA A 127 -0.58 -8.41 -0.66
N GLY A 128 -1.13 -8.02 0.48
CA GLY A 128 -1.53 -6.66 0.80
C GLY A 128 -0.87 -6.15 2.07
N PHE A 129 -0.42 -4.90 2.01
CA PHE A 129 0.24 -4.18 3.08
C PHE A 129 -0.33 -2.76 3.20
N MET A 130 -0.15 -2.15 4.36
CA MET A 130 -0.44 -0.74 4.62
C MET A 130 0.86 -0.02 4.93
N GLN A 131 1.16 1.06 4.20
CA GLN A 131 2.38 1.82 4.41
C GLN A 131 2.25 2.76 5.61
N MET A 132 3.08 2.57 6.63
CA MET A 132 3.15 3.36 7.86
C MET A 132 3.94 4.67 7.65
N THR A 133 3.48 5.77 8.25
CA THR A 133 4.01 7.12 7.97
C THR A 133 5.11 7.59 8.91
N ASN A 134 5.29 6.91 10.04
CA ASN A 134 6.42 7.10 10.95
C ASN A 134 7.25 5.81 11.15
N PRO A 135 7.95 5.35 10.10
CA PRO A 135 8.65 4.08 10.11
C PRO A 135 10.03 4.18 10.74
N LYS A 136 10.13 4.38 12.06
CA LYS A 136 11.40 4.23 12.81
C LYS A 136 11.16 3.81 14.26
N SER A 137 11.31 2.53 14.55
CA SER A 137 12.45 1.94 15.27
C SER A 137 12.41 0.41 15.02
N PRO A 138 13.34 -0.42 15.53
CA PRO A 138 13.29 -1.89 15.45
C PRO A 138 12.01 -2.52 16.02
N GLN A 139 11.11 -1.70 16.56
CA GLN A 139 9.85 -2.11 17.12
C GLN A 139 8.78 -1.07 16.74
N ASN A 140 7.65 -1.58 16.26
CA ASN A 140 6.34 -1.15 16.72
C ASN A 140 6.34 -1.20 18.25
N SER A 141 7.02 -0.24 18.92
CA SER A 141 7.06 -0.23 20.37
C SER A 141 5.61 -0.09 20.85
N PRO A 142 5.16 -0.91 21.81
CA PRO A 142 3.82 -0.79 22.39
C PRO A 142 3.45 0.65 22.74
N GLU A 143 4.44 1.45 23.12
CA GLU A 143 4.35 2.88 23.45
C GLU A 143 3.81 3.76 22.31
N LYS A 144 4.22 3.54 21.05
CA LYS A 144 3.77 4.38 19.91
C LYS A 144 2.35 4.05 19.47
N ILE A 145 2.02 2.75 19.43
CA ILE A 145 0.65 2.28 19.19
C ILE A 145 -0.26 2.78 20.31
N GLN A 146 0.20 2.70 21.56
CA GLN A 146 -0.52 3.25 22.70
C GLN A 146 -0.71 4.76 22.58
N GLN A 147 0.29 5.52 22.11
CA GLN A 147 0.16 6.96 21.91
C GLN A 147 -0.87 7.30 20.83
N GLU A 148 -0.82 6.64 19.66
CA GLU A 148 -1.77 6.84 18.57
C GLU A 148 -3.20 6.43 18.97
N LEU A 149 -3.34 5.30 19.67
CA LEU A 149 -4.60 4.86 20.24
C LEU A 149 -5.13 5.84 21.28
N THR A 150 -4.28 6.34 22.18
CA THR A 150 -4.66 7.34 23.20
C THR A 150 -5.13 8.63 22.54
N GLN A 151 -4.44 9.07 21.49
CA GLN A 151 -4.85 10.25 20.72
C GLN A 151 -6.22 10.02 20.07
N LYS A 152 -6.42 8.88 19.39
CA LYS A 152 -7.71 8.55 18.75
C LYS A 152 -8.85 8.40 19.73
N ILE A 153 -8.61 7.80 20.89
CA ILE A 153 -9.58 7.76 22.00
C ILE A 153 -9.95 9.19 22.42
N SER A 154 -8.97 10.09 22.59
CA SER A 154 -9.24 11.48 22.98
C SER A 154 -9.99 12.30 21.92
N GLU A 155 -9.84 11.94 20.63
CA GLU A 155 -10.60 12.52 19.51
C GLU A 155 -12.08 12.07 19.53
N ILE A 156 -12.36 10.84 19.98
CA ILE A 156 -13.72 10.28 20.09
C ILE A 156 -14.40 10.72 21.40
N CYS A 157 -13.67 10.68 22.51
CA CYS A 157 -14.16 10.99 23.85
C CYS A 157 -13.06 11.67 24.68
N PRO A 158 -13.26 12.93 25.13
CA PRO A 158 -12.28 13.63 25.95
C PRO A 158 -11.90 12.82 27.21
N ALA A 159 -10.64 12.92 27.63
CA ALA A 159 -10.08 12.07 28.69
C ALA A 159 -10.88 12.15 30.01
N GLU A 160 -11.39 13.33 30.37
CA GLU A 160 -12.17 13.55 31.58
C GLU A 160 -13.53 12.83 31.57
N GLU A 161 -14.12 12.69 30.37
CA GLU A 161 -15.36 11.96 30.17
C GLU A 161 -15.09 10.46 30.08
N PHE A 162 -14.04 10.06 29.36
CA PHE A 162 -13.64 8.66 29.19
C PHE A 162 -13.44 7.96 30.54
N ILE A 163 -12.79 8.61 31.52
CA ILE A 163 -12.56 8.02 32.85
C ILE A 163 -13.88 7.67 33.56
N ARG A 164 -14.95 8.45 33.33
CA ARG A 164 -16.26 8.30 33.98
C ARG A 164 -17.16 7.25 33.31
N LYS A 165 -16.81 6.78 32.12
CA LYS A 165 -17.54 5.73 31.39
C LYS A 165 -17.43 4.38 32.09
N SER A 166 -18.45 3.55 31.88
CA SER A 166 -18.43 2.14 32.27
C SER A 166 -17.34 1.37 31.50
N GLU A 167 -16.95 0.19 31.98
CA GLU A 167 -15.95 -0.65 31.30
C GLU A 167 -16.35 -0.99 29.87
N LYS A 168 -17.63 -1.33 29.64
CA LYS A 168 -18.14 -1.64 28.31
C LYS A 168 -18.04 -0.45 27.35
N GLU A 169 -18.41 0.74 27.80
CA GLU A 169 -18.30 1.96 26.98
C GLU A 169 -16.83 2.29 26.66
N LYS A 170 -15.91 2.10 27.62
CA LYS A 170 -14.46 2.27 27.37
C LYS A 170 -13.95 1.28 26.34
N GLU A 171 -14.39 0.02 26.40
CA GLU A 171 -14.04 -1.01 25.43
C GLU A 171 -14.56 -0.65 24.03
N ASP A 172 -15.81 -0.21 23.91
CA ASP A 172 -16.42 0.17 22.63
C ASP A 172 -15.69 1.38 22.01
N ILE A 173 -15.40 2.43 22.80
CA ILE A 173 -14.62 3.59 22.35
C ILE A 173 -13.20 3.17 21.91
N THR A 174 -12.56 2.27 22.64
CA THR A 174 -11.22 1.79 22.31
C THR A 174 -11.23 0.99 20.99
N LYS A 175 -12.25 0.16 20.77
CA LYS A 175 -12.44 -0.57 19.50
C LYS A 175 -12.66 0.39 18.34
N GLU A 176 -13.50 1.41 18.52
CA GLU A 176 -13.74 2.43 17.49
C GLU A 176 -12.46 3.20 17.15
N ALA A 177 -11.69 3.62 18.18
CA ALA A 177 -10.39 4.27 17.99
C ALA A 177 -9.41 3.38 17.20
N ALA A 178 -9.31 2.10 17.55
CA ALA A 178 -8.46 1.14 16.85
C ALA A 178 -8.93 0.92 15.40
N MET A 179 -10.24 0.86 15.17
CA MET A 179 -10.82 0.72 13.82
C MET A 179 -10.47 1.93 12.94
N ASN A 180 -10.54 3.13 13.49
CA ASN A 180 -10.17 4.36 12.77
C ASN A 180 -8.69 4.35 12.35
N ILE A 181 -7.78 3.88 13.22
CA ILE A 181 -6.35 3.74 12.88
C ILE A 181 -6.18 2.76 11.70
N VAL A 182 -6.84 1.61 11.75
CA VAL A 182 -6.77 0.60 10.68
C VAL A 182 -7.33 1.16 9.38
N GLN A 183 -8.46 1.88 9.42
CA GLN A 183 -9.04 2.52 8.24
C GLN A 183 -8.12 3.59 7.64
N GLU A 184 -7.49 4.44 8.46
CA GLU A 184 -6.52 5.43 7.99
C GLU A 184 -5.24 4.78 7.41
N ALA A 185 -4.82 3.63 7.95
CA ALA A 185 -3.74 2.83 7.39
C ALA A 185 -4.14 2.18 6.06
N ALA A 186 -5.39 1.73 5.92
CA ALA A 186 -5.91 1.15 4.69
C ALA A 186 -5.92 2.15 3.53
N MET A 187 -6.02 3.45 3.82
CA MET A 187 -5.90 4.50 2.81
C MET A 187 -4.53 4.56 2.14
N ARG A 188 -3.53 3.92 2.75
CA ARG A 188 -2.14 3.85 2.30
C ARG A 188 -1.77 2.47 1.80
N SER A 189 -2.60 1.93 0.92
CA SER A 189 -2.54 0.55 0.45
C SER A 189 -1.33 0.31 -0.48
N VAL A 190 -0.56 -0.73 -0.20
CA VAL A 190 0.46 -1.27 -1.10
C VAL A 190 0.23 -2.76 -1.24
N TRP A 191 0.02 -3.25 -2.45
CA TRP A 191 -0.28 -4.66 -2.67
C TRP A 191 0.29 -5.15 -3.98
N PHE A 192 0.40 -6.46 -4.14
CA PHE A 192 0.86 -7.06 -5.36
C PHE A 192 0.21 -8.39 -5.63
N MET A 193 0.16 -8.76 -6.91
CA MET A 193 -0.41 -10.01 -7.37
C MET A 193 0.41 -10.63 -8.48
N ILE A 194 0.20 -11.93 -8.68
CA ILE A 194 0.70 -12.65 -9.85
C ILE A 194 -0.26 -12.41 -11.03
N SER A 195 0.31 -12.03 -12.17
CA SER A 195 -0.37 -12.04 -13.47
C SER A 195 0.12 -13.23 -14.29
N GLU A 196 -0.80 -13.94 -14.93
CA GLU A 196 -0.51 -15.04 -15.85
C GLU A 196 -0.98 -14.68 -17.27
N LYS A 197 -0.09 -14.88 -18.24
CA LYS A 197 -0.39 -14.68 -19.66
C LYS A 197 0.34 -15.75 -20.48
N TYR A 198 -0.43 -16.55 -21.23
CA TYR A 198 0.11 -17.58 -22.13
C TYR A 198 1.13 -18.55 -21.50
N GLY A 199 0.93 -18.94 -20.24
CA GLY A 199 1.79 -19.85 -19.48
C GLY A 199 3.03 -19.17 -18.87
N LYS A 200 3.09 -17.84 -18.94
CA LYS A 200 4.17 -17.01 -18.38
C LYS A 200 3.61 -16.13 -17.27
N PHE A 201 4.45 -15.84 -16.28
CA PHE A 201 4.03 -15.18 -15.06
C PHE A 201 4.85 -13.93 -14.77
N SER A 202 4.24 -12.92 -14.17
CA SER A 202 4.90 -11.68 -13.74
C SER A 202 4.25 -11.16 -12.46
N LEU A 203 4.98 -10.35 -11.68
CA LEU A 203 4.37 -9.59 -10.59
C LEU A 203 3.89 -8.22 -11.07
N ILE A 204 2.77 -7.80 -10.51
CA ILE A 204 2.28 -6.43 -10.62
C ILE A 204 2.07 -5.90 -9.19
N LEU A 205 2.77 -4.82 -8.86
CA LEU A 205 2.71 -4.10 -7.60
C LEU A 205 1.92 -2.80 -7.79
N PHE A 206 1.21 -2.40 -6.74
CA PHE A 206 0.36 -1.23 -6.70
C PHE A 206 0.68 -0.43 -5.45
N TYR A 207 0.99 0.85 -5.63
CA TYR A 207 1.08 1.82 -4.55
C TYR A 207 -0.10 2.78 -4.69
N ASP A 208 -1.11 2.58 -3.84
CA ASP A 208 -2.39 3.24 -3.95
C ASP A 208 -2.54 4.30 -2.87
N ASN A 209 -3.03 5.46 -3.29
CA ASN A 209 -3.50 6.53 -2.43
C ASN A 209 -5.03 6.56 -2.55
N GLU A 210 -5.69 5.85 -1.64
CA GLU A 210 -7.16 5.72 -1.64
C GLU A 210 -7.87 7.04 -1.39
N TYR A 211 -7.18 8.07 -0.87
CA TYR A 211 -7.77 9.40 -0.73
C TYR A 211 -8.06 10.08 -2.07
N ASN A 212 -7.36 9.67 -3.13
CA ASN A 212 -7.59 10.15 -4.49
C ASN A 212 -8.35 9.14 -5.35
N ASN A 213 -8.58 7.92 -4.87
CA ASN A 213 -9.34 6.92 -5.59
C ASN A 213 -10.84 7.28 -5.58
N ALA A 214 -11.57 6.85 -6.60
CA ALA A 214 -13.03 6.97 -6.61
C ALA A 214 -13.64 5.77 -5.88
N HIS A 215 -14.53 6.01 -4.92
CA HIS A 215 -15.22 4.96 -4.18
C HIS A 215 -16.63 4.68 -4.70
N GLY A 216 -16.91 5.16 -5.91
CA GLY A 216 -18.19 4.97 -6.58
C GLY A 216 -19.30 5.87 -6.03
N GLU A 217 -18.96 7.02 -5.47
CA GLU A 217 -19.93 7.98 -4.92
C GLU A 217 -20.94 8.49 -5.97
N ASP A 218 -20.59 8.39 -7.25
CA ASP A 218 -21.41 8.79 -8.40
C ASP A 218 -22.00 7.59 -9.20
N LEU A 219 -21.97 6.37 -8.65
CA LEU A 219 -22.58 5.16 -9.25
C LEU A 219 -23.94 4.82 -8.59
#